data_AF-A0A353BX22-F1
#
_entry.id   AF-A0A353BX22-F1
#
_cell.length_a   1.000
_cell.length_b   1.000
_cell.length_c   1.000
_cell.angle_alpha   90.00
_cell.angle_beta   90.00
_cell.angle_gamma   90.00
#
_symmetry.space_group_name_H-M   'P 1'
#
loop_
_entity.id
_entity.type
_entity.pdbx_description
1 polymer ?
#
loop_
_entity_poly.entity_id
_entity_poly.type
_entity_poly.pdbx_seq_one_letter_code
_entity_poly.pdbx_strand_id
1 'polypeptide(L)' 'ETGGSGGGRPDLAQAGGKEPGKIDQALQVGERMILELLNK' A
#
# COMPACT_ATOMS: atom_id res chain seq x y z
N GLU A 1 4.78 -5.08 -0.82
CA GLU A 1 3.45 -5.41 -1.39
C GLU A 1 3.02 -6.80 -0.93
N THR A 2 1.72 -7.09 -0.85
CA THR A 2 1.16 -8.37 -0.34
C THR A 2 0.45 -9.22 -1.41
N GLY A 3 0.69 -8.93 -2.69
CA GLY A 3 0.22 -9.75 -3.82
C GLY A 3 -1.29 -9.73 -4.09
N GLY A 4 -2.00 -8.65 -3.73
CA GLY A 4 -3.45 -8.55 -3.95
C GLY A 4 -3.86 -7.35 -4.81
N SER A 5 -5.17 -7.25 -5.03
CA SER A 5 -5.78 -6.22 -5.89
C SER A 5 -6.56 -5.21 -5.07
N GLY A 6 -6.75 -4.03 -5.65
CA GLY A 6 -7.55 -2.96 -5.07
C GLY A 6 -8.43 -2.28 -6.11
N GLY A 7 -9.47 -1.61 -5.63
CA GLY A 7 -10.43 -0.84 -6.41
C GLY A 7 -10.97 0.32 -5.59
N GLY A 8 -11.44 1.38 -6.26
CA GLY A 8 -11.83 2.60 -5.57
C GLY A 8 -12.43 3.65 -6.47
N ARG A 9 -13.01 4.67 -5.83
CA ARG A 9 -13.34 5.97 -6.42
C ARG A 9 -12.19 6.95 -6.16
N PRO A 10 -12.17 8.14 -6.79
CA PRO A 10 -11.07 9.11 -6.61
C PRO A 10 -10.74 9.42 -5.15
N ASP A 11 -11.76 9.48 -4.28
CA ASP A 11 -11.59 9.83 -2.86
C ASP A 11 -11.49 8.61 -1.94
N LEU A 12 -11.71 7.40 -2.46
CA LEU A 12 -11.75 6.19 -1.65
C LEU A 12 -11.20 5.00 -2.41
N ALA A 13 -10.10 4.44 -1.94
CA ALA A 13 -9.56 3.17 -2.42
C ALA A 13 -9.61 2.10 -1.34
N GLN A 14 -9.90 0.87 -1.74
CA GLN A 14 -9.77 -0.32 -0.93
C GLN A 14 -8.82 -1.30 -1.62
N ALA A 15 -8.01 -2.00 -0.83
CA ALA A 15 -7.13 -3.06 -1.30
C ALA A 15 -7.14 -4.25 -0.33
N GLY A 16 -6.85 -5.44 -0.85
CA GLY A 16 -6.62 -6.66 -0.06
C GLY A 16 -5.27 -7.27 -0.40
N GLY A 17 -4.70 -8.05 0.52
CA GLY A 17 -3.48 -8.83 0.32
C GLY A 17 -3.77 -10.33 0.36
N LYS A 18 -3.07 -11.11 -0.46
CA LYS A 18 -3.16 -12.59 -0.44
C LYS A 18 -2.17 -13.24 0.52
N GLU A 19 -1.14 -12.50 0.93
CA GLU A 19 -0.10 -12.97 1.83
C GLU A 19 -0.05 -12.13 3.11
N PRO A 20 -0.82 -12.49 4.15
CA PRO A 20 -0.89 -11.72 5.40
C PRO A 20 0.48 -11.55 6.08
N GLY A 21 1.36 -12.55 5.98
CA GLY A 21 2.70 -12.53 6.57
C GLY A 21 3.65 -11.49 5.96
N LYS A 22 3.27 -10.83 4.84
CA LYS A 22 4.04 -9.75 4.22
C LYS A 22 3.60 -8.35 4.67
N ILE A 23 2.76 -8.24 5.70
CA ILE A 23 2.22 -6.96 6.16
C ILE A 23 3.33 -5.98 6.58
N ASP A 24 4.33 -6.43 7.33
CA ASP A 24 5.43 -5.57 7.79
C ASP A 24 6.23 -5.00 6.62
N GLN A 25 6.56 -5.84 5.63
CA GLN A 25 7.24 -5.40 4.41
C GLN A 25 6.38 -4.42 3.61
N ALA A 26 5.08 -4.64 3.55
CA ALA A 26 4.17 -3.76 2.82
C ALA A 26 4.05 -2.38 3.49
N LEU A 27 4.01 -2.34 4.83
CA LEU A 27 4.00 -1.09 5.60
C LEU A 27 5.28 -0.28 5.35
N GLN A 28 6.46 -0.92 5.38
CA GLN A 28 7.75 -0.26 5.08
C GLN A 28 7.80 0.34 3.67
N VAL A 29 7.20 -0.33 2.69
CA VAL A 29 7.12 0.20 1.31
C VAL A 29 6.17 1.39 1.24
N GLY A 30 5.02 1.34 1.92
CA GLY A 30 4.06 2.44 1.98
C GLY A 30 4.64 3.70 2.62
N GLU A 31 5.37 3.54 3.73
CA GLU A 31 6.09 4.63 4.39
C GLU A 31 7.07 5.33 3.43
N ARG A 32 7.92 4.56 2.73
CA ARG A 32 8.87 5.12 1.76
C ARG A 32 8.18 5.91 0.66
N MET A 33 7.09 5.40 0.09
CA MET A 33 6.33 6.13 -0.93
C MET A 33 5.79 7.46 -0.42
N ILE A 34 5.24 7.49 0.80
CA ILE A 34 4.73 8.73 1.40
C ILE A 34 5.87 9.74 1.58
N LEU A 35 7.02 9.31 2.10
CA LEU A 35 8.19 10.17 2.26
C LEU A 35 8.70 10.71 0.91
N GLU A 36 8.72 9.90 -0.14
CA GLU A 36 9.08 10.33 -1.50
C GLU A 36 8.08 11.33 -2.09
N LEU A 37 6.79 11.20 -1.78
CA LEU A 37 5.75 12.14 -2.23
C LEU A 37 5.83 13.48 -1.49
N LEU A 38 6.16 13.47 -0.19
CA LEU A 38 6.26 14.68 0.64
C LEU A 38 7.56 15.46 0.41
N ASN A 39 8.63 14.80 -0.03
CA ASN A 39 9.92 15.42 -0.34
C ASN A 39 10.01 15.97 -1.79
N LYS A 40 8.87 16.06 -2.49
CA LYS A 40 8.72 16.72 -3.79
C LYS A 40 8.05 18.08 -3.61
#